data_AF-A0A427BG07-F1
#
_entry.id   AF-A0A427BG07-F1
#
_cell.length_a   1.000
_cell.length_b   1.000
_cell.length_c   1.000
_cell.angle_alpha   90.00
_cell.angle_beta   90.00
_cell.angle_gamma   90.00
#
_symmetry.space_group_name_H-M   'P 1'
#
loop_
_entity.id
_entity.type
_entity.pdbx_description
1 polymer ?
#
loop_
_entity_poly.entity_id
_entity_poly.type
_entity_poly.pdbx_seq_one_letter_code
_entity_poly.pdbx_strand_id
1 'polypeptide(L)'
;MIKKFILLALSFIAMVAIFCGIHYAIVVHYNFSENPLIVPKMYLIIGLITLIILQVGCFVKIKFPEYVGFAFMGGMIAKMAIVLALIVVNEQIKSNVVQLIISYFVILLAEVLVFIRLINLKLKKV
;
A
#
# COMPACT_ATOMS: atom_id res chain seq x y z
N MET A 1 2.21 -23.18 -2.24
CA MET A 1 2.61 -22.01 -1.42
C MET A 1 2.60 -20.72 -2.25
N ILE A 2 3.36 -20.67 -3.35
CA ILE A 2 3.41 -19.53 -4.30
C ILE A 2 2.03 -19.04 -4.79
N LYS A 3 1.11 -19.94 -5.16
CA LYS A 3 -0.25 -19.56 -5.59
C LYS A 3 -1.00 -18.69 -4.57
N LYS A 4 -0.82 -18.95 -3.25
CA LYS A 4 -1.49 -18.18 -2.19
C LYS A 4 -0.89 -16.78 -2.05
N PHE A 5 0.42 -16.64 -2.24
CA PHE A 5 1.08 -15.33 -2.23
C PHE A 5 0.74 -14.49 -3.46
N ILE A 6 0.67 -15.12 -4.64
CA ILE A 6 0.19 -14.45 -5.86
C ILE A 6 -1.24 -13.95 -5.67
N LEU A 7 -2.13 -14.78 -5.09
CA LEU A 7 -3.51 -14.37 -4.82
C LEU A 7 -3.57 -13.18 -3.84
N LEU A 8 -2.73 -13.17 -2.80
CA LEU A 8 -2.65 -12.02 -1.89
C LEU A 8 -2.21 -10.74 -2.62
N ALA A 9 -1.14 -10.82 -3.43
CA ALA A 9 -0.65 -9.68 -4.20
C ALA A 9 -1.70 -9.17 -5.19
N LEU A 10 -2.37 -10.07 -5.92
CA LEU A 10 -3.46 -9.70 -6.82
C LEU A 10 -4.64 -9.07 -6.06
N SER A 11 -4.99 -9.60 -4.88
CA SER A 11 -6.05 -9.01 -4.07
C SER A 11 -5.70 -7.61 -3.59
N PHE A 12 -4.43 -7.37 -3.24
CA PHE A 12 -3.94 -6.04 -2.91
C PHE A 12 -4.03 -5.09 -4.11
N ILE A 13 -3.51 -5.50 -5.27
CA ILE A 13 -3.54 -4.69 -6.50
C ILE A 13 -4.97 -4.33 -6.87
N ALA A 14 -5.90 -5.29 -6.80
CA ALA A 14 -7.32 -5.05 -7.07
C ALA A 14 -7.93 -4.02 -6.11
N MET A 15 -7.67 -4.13 -4.80
CA MET A 15 -8.13 -3.16 -3.81
C MET A 15 -7.56 -1.76 -4.08
N VAL A 16 -6.26 -1.66 -4.34
CA VAL A 16 -5.58 -0.38 -4.67
C VAL A 16 -6.18 0.24 -5.93
N ALA A 17 -6.44 -0.55 -6.98
CA ALA A 17 -7.04 -0.07 -8.22
C ALA A 17 -8.47 0.46 -8.00
N ILE A 18 -9.30 -0.26 -7.23
CA ILE A 18 -10.66 0.16 -6.87
C ILE A 18 -10.62 1.47 -6.09
N PHE A 19 -9.80 1.54 -5.05
CA PHE A 19 -9.67 2.73 -4.23
C PHE A 19 -9.14 3.93 -5.02
N CYS A 20 -8.16 3.71 -5.88
CA CYS A 20 -7.64 4.73 -6.79
C CYS A 20 -8.75 5.26 -7.72
N GLY A 21 -9.53 4.37 -8.32
CA GLY A 21 -10.63 4.74 -9.23
C GLY A 21 -11.71 5.58 -8.53
N ILE A 22 -12.13 5.15 -7.34
CA ILE A 22 -13.12 5.88 -6.53
C ILE A 22 -12.57 7.27 -6.14
N HIS A 23 -11.35 7.31 -5.60
CA HIS A 23 -10.76 8.57 -5.15
C HIS A 23 -10.55 9.54 -6.32
N TYR A 24 -10.04 9.07 -7.46
CA TYR A 24 -9.90 9.88 -8.67
C TYR A 24 -11.25 10.41 -9.16
N ALA A 25 -12.28 9.57 -9.22
CA ALA A 25 -13.62 9.99 -9.63
C ALA A 25 -14.20 11.10 -8.74
N ILE A 26 -14.03 10.99 -7.42
CA ILE A 26 -14.45 12.02 -6.46
C ILE A 26 -13.69 13.33 -6.72
N VAL A 27 -12.36 13.27 -6.86
CA VAL A 27 -11.52 14.46 -7.04
C VAL A 27 -11.85 15.19 -8.33
N VAL A 28 -12.11 14.45 -9.42
CA VAL A 28 -12.54 15.02 -10.70
C VAL A 28 -13.95 15.60 -10.61
N HIS A 29 -14.90 14.87 -10.00
CA HIS A 29 -16.29 15.31 -9.95
C HIS A 29 -16.48 16.60 -9.12
N TYR A 30 -15.74 16.74 -8.02
CA TYR A 30 -15.83 17.88 -7.11
C TYR A 30 -14.75 18.95 -7.32
N ASN A 31 -13.87 18.81 -8.33
CA ASN A 31 -12.74 19.70 -8.59
C ASN A 31 -11.84 19.96 -7.36
N PHE A 32 -11.54 18.91 -6.59
CA PHE A 32 -10.74 19.01 -5.35
C PHE A 32 -9.22 19.15 -5.59
N SER A 33 -8.76 19.13 -6.83
CA SER A 33 -7.36 19.35 -7.19
C SER A 33 -7.28 19.95 -8.58
N GLU A 34 -6.38 20.93 -8.75
CA GLU A 34 -6.02 21.50 -10.05
C GLU A 34 -5.34 20.47 -10.97
N ASN A 35 -4.78 19.40 -10.38
CA ASN A 35 -4.13 18.31 -11.11
C ASN A 35 -4.64 16.95 -10.62
N PRO A 36 -5.84 16.51 -11.04
CA PRO A 36 -6.43 15.25 -10.58
C PRO A 36 -5.60 14.02 -10.95
N LEU A 37 -4.71 14.10 -11.95
CA LEU A 37 -3.79 13.03 -12.33
C LEU A 37 -2.70 12.77 -11.28
N ILE A 38 -2.55 13.64 -10.27
CA ILE A 38 -1.67 13.40 -9.13
C ILE A 38 -2.15 12.21 -8.29
N VAL A 39 -3.47 11.96 -8.24
CA VAL A 39 -4.06 10.91 -7.41
C VAL A 39 -3.60 9.51 -7.89
N PRO A 40 -3.78 9.11 -9.16
CA PRO A 40 -3.24 7.84 -9.65
C PRO A 40 -1.73 7.68 -9.44
N LYS A 41 -0.95 8.77 -9.58
CA LYS A 41 0.50 8.74 -9.35
C LYS A 41 0.84 8.43 -7.90
N MET A 42 0.13 9.04 -6.94
CA MET A 42 0.31 8.77 -5.51
C MET A 42 -0.06 7.32 -5.17
N TYR A 43 -1.17 6.80 -5.70
CA TYR A 43 -1.54 5.40 -5.50
C TYR A 43 -0.52 4.43 -6.08
N LEU A 44 0.04 4.75 -7.25
CA LEU A 44 1.06 3.93 -7.88
C LEU A 44 2.34 3.88 -7.04
N ILE A 45 2.86 5.04 -6.60
CA ILE A 45 4.10 5.10 -5.82
C ILE A 45 3.93 4.38 -4.47
N ILE A 46 2.90 4.74 -3.71
CA ILE A 46 2.66 4.16 -2.37
C ILE A 46 2.29 2.68 -2.50
N GLY A 47 1.53 2.31 -3.54
CA GLY A 47 1.15 0.93 -3.83
C GLY A 47 2.37 0.05 -4.15
N LEU A 48 3.32 0.54 -4.95
CA LEU A 48 4.56 -0.18 -5.24
C LEU A 48 5.42 -0.39 -4.00
N ILE A 49 5.59 0.65 -3.17
CA ILE A 49 6.31 0.53 -1.90
C ILE A 49 5.65 -0.54 -1.01
N THR A 50 4.32 -0.53 -0.93
CA THR A 50 3.56 -1.50 -0.14
C THR A 50 3.67 -2.93 -0.71
N LEU A 51 3.73 -3.08 -2.04
CA LEU A 51 3.98 -4.39 -2.67
C LEU A 51 5.35 -4.96 -2.29
N ILE A 52 6.39 -4.13 -2.24
CA ILE A 52 7.72 -4.55 -1.78
C ILE A 52 7.66 -5.01 -0.33
N ILE A 53 7.00 -4.24 0.54
CA ILE A 53 6.80 -4.62 1.96
C ILE A 53 6.04 -5.94 2.08
N LEU A 54 5.00 -6.16 1.26
CA LEU A 54 4.26 -7.41 1.22
C LEU A 54 5.12 -8.59 0.78
N GLN A 55 6.03 -8.42 -0.18
CA GLN A 55 6.99 -9.45 -0.58
C GLN A 55 7.92 -9.82 0.58
N VAL A 56 8.44 -8.83 1.31
CA VAL A 56 9.23 -9.05 2.53
C VAL A 56 8.41 -9.79 3.58
N GLY A 57 7.16 -9.37 3.81
CA GLY A 57 6.24 -10.07 4.71
C GLY A 57 6.01 -11.52 4.32
N CYS A 58 5.84 -11.82 3.03
CA CYS A 58 5.69 -13.18 2.53
C CYS A 58 6.96 -14.02 2.77
N PHE A 59 8.14 -13.44 2.53
CA PHE A 59 9.41 -14.10 2.81
C PHE A 59 9.58 -14.42 4.29
N VAL A 60 9.27 -13.46 5.17
CA VAL A 60 9.28 -13.65 6.62
C VAL A 60 8.28 -14.72 7.04
N LYS A 61 7.09 -14.77 6.45
CA LYS A 61 6.08 -15.81 6.75
C LYS A 61 6.60 -17.23 6.46
N ILE A 62 7.44 -17.41 5.43
CA ILE A 62 8.01 -18.71 5.06
C ILE A 62 9.10 -19.13 6.06
N LYS A 63 10.02 -18.23 6.39
CA LYS A 63 11.20 -18.56 7.22
C LYS A 63 10.95 -18.43 8.73
N PHE A 64 10.21 -17.40 9.12
CA PHE A 64 10.04 -16.92 10.50
C PHE A 64 8.59 -16.46 10.73
N PRO A 65 7.60 -17.37 10.73
CA PRO A 65 6.18 -17.03 10.72
C PRO A 65 5.71 -16.22 11.93
N GLU A 66 6.41 -16.31 13.05
CA GLU A 66 6.15 -15.56 14.29
C GLU A 66 6.47 -14.06 14.16
N TYR A 67 7.34 -13.70 13.21
CA TYR A 67 7.85 -12.33 13.06
C TYR A 67 7.14 -11.51 11.96
N VAL A 68 6.06 -12.02 11.38
CA VAL A 68 5.33 -11.33 10.30
C VAL A 68 4.75 -9.98 10.78
N GLY A 69 4.33 -9.89 12.04
CA GLY A 69 3.89 -8.63 12.65
C GLY A 69 5.00 -7.58 12.74
N PHE A 70 6.23 -7.99 13.03
CA PHE A 70 7.39 -7.09 13.03
C PHE A 70 7.74 -6.62 11.61
N ALA A 71 7.63 -7.49 10.61
CA ALA A 71 7.82 -7.11 9.21
C ALA A 71 6.80 -6.05 8.76
N PHE A 72 5.54 -6.18 9.21
CA PHE A 72 4.51 -5.16 8.99
C PHE A 72 4.88 -3.83 9.66
N MET A 73 5.21 -3.84 10.96
CA MET A 73 5.58 -2.61 11.70
C MET A 73 6.80 -1.90 11.08
N GLY A 74 7.86 -2.65 10.76
CA GLY A 74 9.04 -2.09 10.09
C GLY A 74 8.71 -1.53 8.70
N GLY A 75 7.85 -2.23 7.94
CA GLY A 75 7.35 -1.76 6.65
C GLY A 75 6.59 -0.44 6.75
N MET A 76 5.71 -0.29 7.75
CA MET A 76 4.99 0.96 7.98
C MET A 76 5.94 2.14 8.24
N ILE A 77 6.95 1.95 9.10
CA ILE A 77 7.94 2.99 9.41
C ILE A 77 8.72 3.38 8.16
N ALA A 78 9.21 2.38 7.40
CA ALA A 78 9.93 2.62 6.15
C ALA A 78 9.07 3.36 5.12
N LYS A 79 7.82 2.94 4.94
CA LYS A 79 6.88 3.59 4.02
C LYS A 79 6.60 5.03 4.43
N MET A 80 6.40 5.29 5.71
CA MET A 80 6.18 6.64 6.24
C MET A 80 7.39 7.53 6.00
N ALA A 81 8.61 7.04 6.22
CA ALA A 81 9.84 7.78 5.92
C ALA A 81 9.96 8.13 4.43
N ILE A 82 9.65 7.19 3.53
CA ILE A 82 9.68 7.45 2.08
C ILE A 82 8.62 8.48 1.68
N VAL A 83 7.41 8.39 2.22
CA VAL A 83 6.33 9.34 1.93
C VAL A 83 6.68 10.75 2.42
N LEU A 84 7.29 10.88 3.61
CA LEU A 84 7.78 12.16 4.12
C LEU A 84 8.89 12.73 3.22
N ALA A 85 9.85 11.90 2.80
CA ALA A 85 10.88 12.31 1.86
C ALA A 85 10.27 12.81 0.53
N LEU A 86 9.25 12.13 0.01
CA LEU A 86 8.55 12.54 -1.22
C LEU A 86 7.88 13.91 -1.09
N ILE A 87 7.31 14.24 0.07
CA ILE A 87 6.73 15.58 0.33
C ILE A 87 7.82 16.66 0.26
N VAL A 88 9.00 16.39 0.80
CA VAL A 88 10.11 17.37 0.85
C VAL A 88 10.68 17.62 -0.55
N VAL A 89 10.81 16.59 -1.38
CA VAL A 89 11.51 16.69 -2.68
C VAL A 89 10.59 17.00 -3.86
N ASN A 90 9.26 16.92 -3.72
CA ASN A 90 8.32 17.07 -4.83
C ASN A 90 7.24 18.12 -4.52
N GLU A 91 7.40 19.31 -5.11
CA GLU A 91 6.46 20.43 -4.95
C GLU A 91 5.02 20.11 -5.43
N GLN A 92 4.83 19.21 -6.41
CA GLN A 92 3.49 18.79 -6.84
C GLN A 92 2.78 17.92 -5.80
N ILE A 93 3.55 17.09 -5.08
CA ILE A 93 3.03 16.28 -3.98
C ILE A 93 2.74 17.18 -2.77
N LYS A 94 3.63 18.14 -2.51
CA LYS A 94 3.49 19.14 -1.44
C LYS A 94 2.32 20.10 -1.64
N SER A 95 1.92 20.41 -2.88
CA SER A 95 0.69 21.17 -3.13
C SER A 95 -0.59 20.33 -3.00
N ASN A 96 -0.47 18.99 -2.97
CA ASN A 96 -1.59 18.05 -2.93
C ASN A 96 -1.54 17.13 -1.69
N VAL A 97 -1.05 17.61 -0.54
CA VAL A 97 -0.87 16.79 0.69
C VAL A 97 -2.16 16.11 1.13
N VAL A 98 -3.32 16.76 0.98
CA VAL A 98 -4.62 16.15 1.34
C VAL A 98 -4.85 14.87 0.52
N GLN A 99 -4.61 14.93 -0.79
CA GLN A 99 -4.74 13.78 -1.68
C GLN A 99 -3.75 12.67 -1.32
N LEU A 100 -2.54 13.05 -0.90
CA LEU A 100 -1.52 12.13 -0.41
C LEU A 100 -1.95 11.41 0.86
N ILE A 101 -2.48 12.15 1.84
CA ILE A 101 -2.95 11.61 3.12
C ILE A 101 -4.07 10.59 2.88
N ILE A 102 -5.07 10.94 2.05
CA ILE A 102 -6.17 10.03 1.72
C ILE A 102 -5.63 8.78 1.02
N SER A 103 -4.77 8.95 0.02
CA SER A 103 -4.16 7.82 -0.71
C SER A 103 -3.38 6.90 0.22
N TYR A 104 -2.57 7.47 1.12
CA TYR A 104 -1.79 6.74 2.12
C TYR A 104 -2.69 5.96 3.08
N PHE A 105 -3.71 6.60 3.63
CA PHE A 105 -4.61 5.99 4.61
C PHE A 105 -5.38 4.81 4.00
N VAL A 106 -5.91 4.97 2.79
CA VAL A 106 -6.66 3.91 2.12
C VAL A 106 -5.76 2.72 1.74
N ILE A 107 -4.51 3.00 1.32
CA ILE A 107 -3.53 1.93 1.08
C ILE A 107 -3.14 1.23 2.39
N LEU A 108 -3.02 1.96 3.51
CA LEU A 108 -2.76 1.38 4.81
C LEU A 108 -3.87 0.42 5.23
N LEU A 109 -5.15 0.78 5.01
CA LEU A 109 -6.28 -0.13 5.25
C LEU A 109 -6.16 -1.42 4.41
N ALA A 110 -5.86 -1.29 3.11
CA ALA A 110 -5.65 -2.44 2.23
C ALA A 110 -4.48 -3.31 2.71
N GLU A 111 -3.37 -2.70 3.13
CA GLU A 111 -2.19 -3.38 3.64
C GLU A 111 -2.52 -4.18 4.92
N VAL A 112 -3.19 -3.56 5.90
CA VAL A 112 -3.60 -4.22 7.15
C VAL A 112 -4.44 -5.46 6.86
N LEU A 113 -5.42 -5.37 5.97
CA LEU A 113 -6.27 -6.51 5.59
C LEU A 113 -5.45 -7.66 4.97
N VAL A 114 -4.47 -7.34 4.13
CA VAL A 114 -3.59 -8.33 3.50
C VAL A 114 -2.65 -8.97 4.52
N PHE A 115 -2.08 -8.18 5.44
CA PHE A 115 -1.21 -8.70 6.49
C PHE A 115 -1.94 -9.58 7.49
N ILE A 116 -3.18 -9.24 7.87
CA ILE A 116 -4.03 -10.12 8.70
C ILE A 116 -4.23 -11.46 8.00
N ARG A 117 -4.54 -11.45 6.69
CA ARG A 117 -4.67 -12.70 5.91
C ARG A 117 -3.35 -13.47 5.85
N LEU A 118 -2.22 -12.78 5.69
CA LEU A 118 -0.89 -13.37 5.67
C LEU A 118 -0.51 -14.03 6.99
N ILE A 119 -0.85 -13.41 8.12
CA ILE A 119 -0.63 -13.96 9.46
C ILE A 119 -1.46 -15.24 9.63
N ASN A 120 -2.75 -15.20 9.27
CA ASN A 120 -3.69 -16.31 9.42
C ASN A 120 -3.49 -17.45 8.41
N LEU A 121 -2.62 -17.26 7.41
CA LEU A 121 -2.32 -18.30 6.42
C LEU A 121 -1.58 -19.48 7.07
N LYS A 122 -2.29 -20.61 7.15
CA LYS A 122 -1.70 -21.90 7.52
C LYS A 122 -0.82 -22.41 6.38
N LEU A 123 0.49 -22.45 6.62
CA LEU A 123 1.45 -23.13 5.77
C LEU A 123 1.48 -24.61 6.19
N LYS A 124 1.13 -25.54 5.28
CA LYS A 124 1.49 -26.95 5.49
C LYS A 124 3.01 -27.00 5.51
N LYS A 125 3.62 -27.41 6.62
CA LYS A 125 5.03 -27.84 6.62
C LYS A 125 5.09 -29.03 5.65
N VAL A 126 5.90 -28.89 4.61
CA VAL A 126 6.33 -30.00 3.76
C VAL A 126 7.48 -30.68 4.49
#